data_AF-A0A960TW14-F1
#
_entry.id   AF-A0A960TW14-F1
#
_cell.length_a   1.000
_cell.length_b   1.000
_cell.length_c   1.000
_cell.angle_alpha   90.00
_cell.angle_beta   90.00
_cell.angle_gamma   90.00
#
_symmetry.space_group_name_H-M   'P 1'
#
loop_
_entity.id
_entity.type
_entity.pdbx_description
1 polymer ?
#
loop_
_entity_poly.entity_id
_entity_poly.type
_entity_poly.pdbx_seq_one_letter_code
_entity_poly.pdbx_strand_id
1 'polypeptide(L)'
;MATIRVGINGFGRIGRAVFRRVLETKQFKIVAVNDLTDAHTLAHLLKYDSNMGVLNKDVRYEGDSFVVGNQKVKVLSERDPANLPWKKLKVDVVIESTGIFTSPAKL
;
A
#
# COMPACT_ATOMS: atom_id res chain seq x y z
N MET A 1 -1.45 15.51 17.25
CA MET A 1 -0.36 14.54 17.00
C MET A 1 -0.13 14.44 15.50
N ALA A 2 1.12 14.25 15.06
CA ALA A 2 1.45 14.10 13.64
C ALA A 2 0.95 12.75 13.08
N THR A 3 0.49 12.73 11.83
CA THR A 3 0.06 11.50 11.14
C THR A 3 1.27 10.71 10.65
N ILE A 4 1.37 9.43 11.02
CA ILE A 4 2.46 8.53 10.60
C ILE A 4 2.23 8.11 9.14
N ARG A 5 3.25 8.28 8.31
CA ARG A 5 3.23 7.95 6.88
C ARG A 5 3.74 6.54 6.66
N VAL A 6 2.90 5.70 6.06
CA VAL A 6 3.12 4.27 5.92
C VAL A 6 3.40 3.92 4.46
N GLY A 7 4.44 3.13 4.22
CA GLY A 7 4.66 2.38 2.99
C GLY A 7 4.25 0.92 3.18
N ILE A 8 3.72 0.27 2.15
CA ILE A 8 3.45 -1.18 2.18
C ILE A 8 4.30 -1.85 1.11
N ASN A 9 5.10 -2.84 1.48
CA ASN A 9 5.82 -3.70 0.54
C ASN A 9 5.09 -5.05 0.42
N GLY A 10 4.61 -5.39 -0.77
CA GLY A 10 3.73 -6.52 -1.04
C GLY A 10 2.26 -6.20 -0.77
N PHE A 11 1.46 -6.03 -1.82
CA PHE A 11 0.04 -5.68 -1.75
C PHE A 11 -0.88 -6.90 -1.91
N GLY A 12 -0.45 -8.02 -1.32
CA GLY A 12 -1.22 -9.25 -1.18
C GLY A 12 -2.34 -9.15 -0.15
N ARG A 13 -2.81 -10.30 0.37
CA ARG A 13 -3.92 -10.34 1.33
C ARG A 13 -3.68 -9.45 2.56
N ILE A 14 -2.51 -9.55 3.20
CA ILE A 14 -2.20 -8.79 4.41
C ILE A 14 -2.05 -7.30 4.09
N GLY A 15 -1.30 -6.94 3.05
CA GLY A 15 -1.14 -5.54 2.63
C GLY A 15 -2.48 -4.85 2.36
N ARG A 16 -3.42 -5.51 1.67
CA ARG A 16 -4.76 -4.96 1.41
C ARG A 16 -5.63 -4.89 2.67
N ALA A 17 -5.57 -5.89 3.55
CA ALA A 17 -6.30 -5.87 4.81
C ALA A 17 -5.82 -4.72 5.72
N VAL A 18 -4.51 -4.52 5.83
CA VAL A 18 -3.96 -3.38 6.57
C VAL A 18 -4.36 -2.06 5.93
N PHE A 19 -4.34 -1.96 4.60
CA PHE A 19 -4.81 -0.78 3.89
C PHE A 19 -6.25 -0.42 4.29
N ARG A 20 -7.16 -1.40 4.23
CA ARG A 20 -8.56 -1.21 4.63
C ARG A 20 -8.68 -0.73 6.07
N ARG A 21 -7.91 -1.30 7.01
CA ARG A 21 -7.92 -0.90 8.42
C ARG A 21 -7.39 0.52 8.66
N VAL A 22 -6.35 0.92 7.92
CA VAL A 22 -5.77 2.28 8.02
C VAL A 22 -6.77 3.34 7.56
N LEU A 23 -7.65 3.05 6.60
CA LEU A 23 -8.68 3.99 6.15
C LEU A 23 -9.69 4.39 7.24
N GLU A 24 -9.78 3.64 8.33
CA GLU A 24 -10.71 3.87 9.44
C GLU A 24 -10.10 4.71 10.57
N THR A 25 -8.84 5.13 10.45
CA THR A 25 -8.15 5.92 11.47
C THR A 25 -7.41 7.11 10.85
N LYS A 26 -7.25 8.19 11.64
CA LYS A 26 -6.49 9.39 11.24
C LYS A 26 -5.03 9.37 11.69
N GLN A 27 -4.64 8.35 12.45
CA GLN A 27 -3.28 8.22 13.01
C GLN A 27 -2.25 7.84 11.93
N PHE A 28 -2.68 7.10 10.91
CA PHE A 28 -1.81 6.58 9.85
C PHE A 28 -2.30 7.04 8.48
N LYS A 29 -1.37 7.21 7.54
CA LYS A 29 -1.65 7.51 6.14
C LYS A 29 -0.76 6.68 5.25
N ILE A 30 -1.35 5.82 4.42
CA ILE A 30 -0.60 5.09 3.40
C ILE A 30 -0.31 6.01 2.24
N VAL A 31 0.97 6.18 1.92
CA VAL A 31 1.44 7.12 0.88
C VAL A 31 1.93 6.38 -0.36
N ALA A 32 2.37 5.13 -0.21
CA ALA A 32 2.82 4.30 -1.30
C ALA A 32 2.65 2.81 -1.00
N VAL A 33 2.45 2.03 -2.05
CA VAL A 33 2.51 0.57 -2.02
C VAL A 33 3.49 0.10 -3.09
N ASN A 34 4.22 -0.97 -2.81
CA ASN A 34 5.07 -1.66 -3.78
C ASN A 34 4.53 -3.07 -4.05
N ASP A 35 4.35 -3.40 -5.32
CA ASP A 35 3.98 -4.74 -5.77
C ASP A 35 4.42 -4.93 -7.23
N LEU A 36 4.55 -6.18 -7.68
CA LEU A 36 4.92 -6.48 -9.08
C LEU A 36 3.74 -6.37 -10.05
N THR A 37 2.57 -6.02 -9.53
CA THR A 37 1.32 -5.86 -10.26
C THR A 37 1.00 -4.38 -10.48
N ASP A 38 0.32 -4.05 -11.57
CA ASP A 38 -0.02 -2.67 -11.94
C ASP A 38 -1.10 -2.04 -11.04
N ALA A 39 -1.15 -0.70 -11.03
CA ALA A 39 -2.04 0.07 -10.18
C ALA A 39 -3.54 -0.17 -10.46
N HIS A 40 -3.92 -0.44 -11.71
CA HIS A 40 -5.31 -0.73 -12.06
C HIS A 40 -5.76 -2.05 -11.43
N THR A 41 -4.94 -3.10 -11.55
CA THR A 41 -5.20 -4.39 -10.93
C THR A 41 -5.21 -4.31 -9.40
N LEU A 42 -4.23 -3.61 -8.79
CA LEU A 42 -4.21 -3.43 -7.33
C LEU A 42 -5.44 -2.66 -6.81
N ALA A 43 -5.89 -1.64 -7.54
CA ALA A 43 -7.11 -0.90 -7.22
C ALA A 43 -8.35 -1.81 -7.25
N HIS A 44 -8.46 -2.66 -8.28
CA HIS A 44 -9.53 -3.65 -8.39
C HIS A 44 -9.51 -4.62 -7.19
N LEU A 45 -8.35 -5.20 -6.88
CA LEU A 45 -8.17 -6.14 -5.76
C LEU A 45 -8.40 -5.50 -4.38
N LEU A 46 -8.17 -4.19 -4.26
CA LEU A 46 -8.51 -3.46 -3.04
C LEU A 46 -10.03 -3.24 -2.93
N LYS A 47 -10.71 -2.92 -4.04
CA LYS A 47 -12.15 -2.67 -4.09
C LYS A 47 -12.96 -3.94 -3.84
N TYR A 48 -12.59 -5.05 -4.46
CA TYR A 48 -13.33 -6.32 -4.40
C TYR A 48 -12.52 -7.37 -3.65
N ASP A 49 -13.03 -7.80 -2.49
CA ASP A 49 -12.42 -8.87 -1.70
C ASP A 49 -13.48 -9.94 -1.39
N SER A 50 -13.15 -11.21 -1.60
CA SER A 50 -14.09 -12.32 -1.44
C SER A 50 -14.50 -12.56 0.03
N ASN A 51 -13.63 -12.24 0.99
CA ASN A 51 -13.87 -12.52 2.41
C ASN A 51 -14.36 -11.26 3.14
N MET A 52 -13.79 -10.10 2.82
CA MET A 52 -14.13 -8.81 3.45
C MET A 52 -15.19 -8.02 2.67
N GLY A 53 -15.66 -8.54 1.54
CA GLY A 53 -16.65 -7.88 0.68
C GLY A 53 -16.10 -6.66 -0.07
N VAL A 54 -17.03 -5.92 -0.67
CA VAL A 54 -16.73 -4.72 -1.45
C VAL A 54 -16.38 -3.55 -0.52
N LEU A 55 -15.25 -2.90 -0.75
CA LEU A 55 -14.86 -1.72 0.00
C LEU A 55 -15.84 -0.57 -0.27
N ASN A 56 -16.50 -0.06 0.76
CA ASN A 56 -17.47 1.03 0.66
C ASN A 56 -16.80 2.42 0.56
N LYS A 57 -15.89 2.56 -0.41
CA LYS A 57 -15.29 3.83 -0.83
C LYS A 57 -15.15 3.83 -2.35
N ASP A 58 -15.11 5.01 -2.95
CA ASP A 58 -14.71 5.14 -4.34
C ASP A 58 -13.24 4.74 -4.48
N VAL A 59 -12.95 3.87 -5.45
CA VAL A 59 -11.60 3.38 -5.74
C VAL A 59 -11.39 3.45 -7.23
N ARG A 60 -10.41 4.24 -7.65
CA ARG A 60 -10.07 4.48 -9.05
C ARG A 60 -8.57 4.49 -9.23
N TYR A 61 -8.08 4.14 -10.42
CA TYR A 61 -6.67 4.23 -10.75
C TYR A 61 -6.38 5.53 -11.52
N GLU A 62 -5.15 6.02 -11.41
CA GLU A 62 -4.64 7.21 -12.10
C GLU A 62 -3.18 6.98 -12.47
N GLY A 63 -2.92 6.44 -13.66
CA GLY A 63 -1.56 6.12 -14.10
C GLY A 63 -0.89 5.10 -13.17
N ASP A 64 0.22 5.50 -12.54
CA ASP A 64 0.99 4.68 -11.60
C ASP A 64 0.54 4.83 -10.14
N SER A 65 -0.72 5.19 -9.94
CA SER A 65 -1.31 5.44 -8.62
C SER A 65 -2.74 4.93 -8.58
N PHE A 66 -3.27 4.74 -7.38
CA PHE A 66 -4.71 4.64 -7.18
C PHE A 66 -5.19 5.65 -6.14
N VAL A 67 -6.48 5.95 -6.20
CA VAL A 67 -7.16 6.92 -5.36
C VAL A 67 -8.29 6.20 -4.64
N VAL A 68 -8.34 6.36 -3.31
CA VAL A 68 -9.41 5.82 -2.45
C VAL A 68 -10.09 6.99 -1.76
N GLY A 69 -11.30 7.32 -2.18
CA GLY A 69 -11.95 8.59 -1.83
C GLY A 69 -11.09 9.78 -2.28
N ASN A 70 -10.51 10.52 -1.33
CA ASN A 70 -9.66 11.67 -1.60
C ASN A 70 -8.16 11.38 -1.41
N GLN A 71 -7.79 10.13 -1.11
CA GLN A 71 -6.40 9.74 -0.84
C GLN A 71 -5.76 9.10 -2.06
N LYS A 72 -4.82 9.82 -2.69
CA LYS A 72 -3.94 9.27 -3.72
C LYS A 72 -2.78 8.49 -3.09
N VAL A 73 -2.51 7.32 -3.65
CA VAL A 73 -1.48 6.39 -3.21
C VAL A 73 -0.62 6.00 -4.40
N LYS A 74 0.69 6.19 -4.27
CA LYS A 74 1.66 5.82 -5.32
C LYS A 74 1.78 4.29 -5.38
N VAL A 75 1.78 3.74 -6.57
CA VAL A 75 2.15 2.34 -6.81
C VAL A 75 3.58 2.31 -7.34
N LEU A 76 4.41 1.48 -6.74
CA LEU A 76 5.77 1.18 -7.14
C LEU A 76 5.83 -0.28 -7.59
N SER A 77 6.80 -0.59 -8.46
CA SER A 77 7.00 -1.95 -8.96
C SER A 77 8.49 -2.32 -8.95
N GLU A 78 9.07 -2.31 -7.76
CA GLU A 78 10.48 -2.58 -7.53
C GLU A 78 10.66 -3.94 -6.84
N ARG A 79 11.54 -4.78 -7.39
CA ARG A 79 11.86 -6.10 -6.82
C ARG A 79 12.83 -6.02 -5.64
N ASP A 80 13.77 -5.10 -5.74
CA ASP A 80 14.81 -4.90 -4.73
C ASP A 80 14.38 -3.78 -3.77
N PRO A 81 14.19 -4.09 -2.47
CA PRO A 81 13.75 -3.11 -1.50
C PRO A 81 14.75 -1.96 -1.30
N ALA A 82 16.04 -2.15 -1.62
CA ALA A 82 17.05 -1.10 -1.55
C ALA A 82 16.79 0.04 -2.55
N ASN A 83 16.11 -0.26 -3.67
CA ASN A 83 15.78 0.73 -4.70
C ASN A 83 14.49 1.50 -4.39
N LEU A 84 13.75 1.12 -3.35
CA LEU A 84 12.49 1.77 -3.04
C LEU A 84 12.73 3.19 -2.48
N PRO A 85 12.10 4.23 -3.08
CA PRO A 85 12.37 5.62 -2.75
C PRO A 85 11.64 6.09 -1.47
N TRP A 86 11.62 5.28 -0.41
CA TRP A 86 10.90 5.55 0.83
C TRP A 86 11.24 6.89 1.46
N LYS A 87 12.52 7.25 1.49
CA LYS A 87 13.00 8.55 1.99
C LYS A 87 12.41 9.71 1.19
N LYS A 88 12.40 9.62 -0.15
CA LYS A 88 11.81 10.65 -1.04
C LYS A 88 10.31 10.77 -0.85
N LEU A 89 9.63 9.66 -0.58
CA LEU A 89 8.19 9.59 -0.33
C LEU A 89 7.80 9.97 1.11
N LYS A 90 8.80 10.25 1.98
CA LYS A 90 8.63 10.58 3.39
C LYS A 90 7.86 9.49 4.13
N VAL A 91 8.26 8.23 3.96
CA VAL A 91 7.69 7.10 4.70
C VAL A 91 8.39 7.01 6.06
N ASP A 92 7.60 6.92 7.12
CA ASP A 92 8.08 6.79 8.51
C ASP A 92 8.21 5.31 8.91
N VAL A 93 7.29 4.47 8.42
CA VAL A 93 7.29 3.03 8.68
C VAL A 93 6.90 2.26 7.43
N VAL A 94 7.56 1.13 7.19
CA VAL A 94 7.23 0.19 6.12
C VAL A 94 6.59 -1.05 6.72
N ILE A 95 5.46 -1.47 6.15
CA ILE A 95 4.86 -2.77 6.41
C ILE A 95 5.39 -3.74 5.36
N GLU A 96 6.28 -4.62 5.79
CA GLU A 96 6.81 -5.70 4.96
C GLU A 96 5.86 -6.89 4.97
N SER A 97 5.13 -7.09 3.88
CA SER A 97 4.13 -8.14 3.71
C SER A 97 4.29 -8.94 2.41
N THR A 98 5.47 -8.92 1.80
CA THR A 98 5.81 -9.80 0.67
C THR A 98 6.02 -11.25 1.13
N GLY A 99 6.45 -11.46 2.38
CA GLY A 99 6.89 -12.75 2.90
C GLY A 99 8.31 -13.15 2.51
N ILE A 100 9.03 -12.31 1.75
CA ILE A 100 10.39 -12.59 1.27
C ILE A 100 11.44 -12.03 2.25
N PHE A 101 11.27 -10.77 2.65
CA PHE A 101 12.22 -10.00 3.46
C PHE A 101 11.93 -10.12 4.97
N THR A 102 12.04 -11.35 5.49
CA THR A 102 11.62 -11.70 6.86
C THR A 102 12.74 -11.69 7.91
N SER A 103 13.95 -11.28 7.53
CA SER A 103 15.08 -11.15 8.46
C SER A 103 15.93 -9.92 8.13
N PRO A 104 16.67 -9.36 9.10
CA PRO A 104 17.50 -8.18 8.88
C PRO A 104 18.52 -8.34 7.74
N ALA A 105 19.08 -9.55 7.58
CA ALA A 105 20.07 -9.84 6.54
C ALA A 105 19.50 -9.86 5.11
N LYS A 106 18.17 -9.82 4.95
CA LYS A 106 17.51 -9.81 3.63
C LYS A 106 17.07 -8.40 3.19
N LEU A 107 17.09 -7.42 4.11
CA LEU A 107 16.67 -6.04 3.85
C LEU A 107 17.83 -5.17 3.34
#